data_AF-A0A2H0FLE7-F1
#
_entry.id   AF-A0A2H0FLE7-F1
#
_cell.length_a   1.000
_cell.length_b   1.000
_cell.length_c   1.000
_cell.angle_alpha   90.00
_cell.angle_beta   90.00
_cell.angle_gamma   90.00
#
_symmetry.space_group_name_H-M   'P 1'
#
loop_
_entity.id
_entity.type
_entity.pdbx_description
1 polymer ?
#
loop_
_entity_poly.entity_id
_entity_poly.type
_entity_poly.pdbx_seq_one_letter_code
_entity_poly.pdbx_strand_id
1 'polypeptide(L)' 'TPLAEAKISIFCISTYETNYILVEDKNLEKAKKILGTFCDIKKNNL' A
#
# COMPACT_ATOMS: atom_id res chain seq x y z
N THR A 1 -5.39 -6.72 -9.26
CA THR A 1 -5.05 -5.44 -8.60
C THR A 1 -3.56 -5.43 -8.32
N PRO A 2 -2.89 -4.27 -8.37
CA PRO A 2 -1.43 -4.20 -8.42
C PRO A 2 -0.71 -4.91 -7.25
N LEU A 3 -1.23 -4.81 -6.03
CA LEU A 3 -0.64 -5.51 -4.86
C LEU A 3 -0.86 -7.03 -4.88
N ALA A 4 -2.02 -7.49 -5.37
CA ALA A 4 -2.35 -8.92 -5.44
C ALA A 4 -1.51 -9.64 -6.51
N GLU A 5 -1.35 -9.02 -7.68
CA GLU A 5 -0.47 -9.53 -8.76
C GLU A 5 0.99 -9.62 -8.28
N ALA A 6 1.40 -8.70 -7.40
CA ALA A 6 2.70 -8.69 -6.77
C ALA A 6 2.88 -9.69 -5.62
N LYS A 7 1.82 -10.44 -5.28
CA LYS A 7 1.74 -11.37 -4.13
C LYS A 7 2.05 -10.69 -2.79
N ILE A 8 1.61 -9.44 -2.62
CA ILE A 8 1.72 -8.72 -1.35
C ILE A 8 0.40 -8.91 -0.59
N SER A 9 0.49 -9.60 0.56
CA SER A 9 -0.65 -9.71 1.47
C SER A 9 -0.96 -8.34 2.08
N ILE A 10 -2.24 -8.05 2.24
CA ILE A 10 -2.72 -6.82 2.84
C ILE A 10 -3.65 -7.13 4.01
N PHE A 11 -3.67 -6.23 4.98
CA PHE A 11 -4.72 -6.16 5.99
C PHE A 11 -5.51 -4.87 5.78
N CYS A 12 -6.80 -5.00 5.49
CA CYS A 12 -7.67 -3.87 5.17
C CYS A 12 -8.54 -3.50 6.38
N ILE A 13 -8.57 -2.22 6.73
CA ILE A 13 -9.45 -1.67 7.76
C ILE A 13 -10.24 -0.52 7.14
N SER A 14 -11.53 -0.73 6.97
CA SER A 14 -12.46 0.31 6.60
C SER A 14 -12.94 1.04 7.85
N THR A 15 -12.82 2.36 7.85
CA THR A 15 -13.34 3.26 8.88
C THR A 15 -14.46 4.13 8.29
N TYR A 16 -15.10 4.96 9.12
CA TYR A 16 -16.16 5.85 8.63
C TYR A 16 -15.61 6.87 7.63
N GLU A 17 -14.41 7.41 7.88
CA GLU A 17 -13.81 8.49 7.09
C GLU A 17 -12.99 7.96 5.91
N THR A 18 -12.34 6.80 6.06
CA THR A 18 -11.38 6.31 5.06
C THR A 18 -11.11 4.81 5.14
N ASN A 19 -10.31 4.32 4.20
CA ASN A 19 -9.84 2.94 4.18
C ASN A 19 -8.32 2.91 4.38
N TYR A 20 -7.87 2.13 5.35
CA TYR A 20 -6.47 1.84 5.59
C TYR A 20 -6.12 0.47 5.03
N ILE A 21 -4.98 0.41 4.32
CA ILE A 21 -4.39 -0.84 3.85
C ILE A 21 -3.02 -0.94 4.49
N LEU A 22 -2.82 -1.99 5.29
CA LEU A 22 -1.55 -2.29 5.91
C LEU A 22 -0.85 -3.39 5.11
N VAL A 23 0.48 -3.28 5.04
CA VAL A 23 1.37 -4.28 4.46
C VAL A 23 2.42 -4.65 5.51
N GLU A 24 2.95 -5.86 5.43
CA GLU A 24 4.13 -6.21 6.25
C GLU A 24 5.30 -5.28 5.90
N ASP A 25 6.06 -4.87 6.92
CA ASP A 25 7.17 -3.92 6.77
C ASP A 25 8.20 -4.35 5.72
N LYS A 26 8.54 -5.66 5.69
CA LYS A 26 9.42 -6.26 4.69
C LYS A 26 8.96 -6.06 3.24
N ASN A 27 7.67 -5.78 3.02
CA ASN A 27 7.06 -5.53 1.72
C ASN A 27 6.82 -4.04 1.42
N LEU A 28 7.12 -3.12 2.35
CA LEU A 28 6.76 -1.71 2.25
C LEU A 28 7.37 -1.03 1.01
N GLU A 29 8.68 -1.19 0.79
CA GLU A 29 9.36 -0.58 -0.37
C GLU A 29 8.86 -1.16 -1.70
N LYS A 30 8.59 -2.47 -1.73
CA LYS A 30 8.00 -3.13 -2.91
C LYS A 30 6.58 -2.61 -3.18
N ALA A 31 5.76 -2.46 -2.13
CA ALA A 31 4.41 -1.92 -2.23
C ALA A 31 4.44 -0.46 -2.74
N LYS A 32 5.32 0.39 -2.20
CA LYS A 32 5.52 1.78 -2.69
C LYS A 32 5.89 1.80 -4.17
N LYS A 33 6.85 0.97 -4.60
CA LYS A 33 7.27 0.92 -6.01
C LYS A 33 6.10 0.56 -6.94
N ILE A 34 5.30 -0.44 -6.55
CA ILE A 34 4.20 -0.94 -7.37
C ILE A 34 3.00 0.00 -7.37
N LEU A 35 2.66 0.57 -6.22
CA LEU A 35 1.61 1.59 -6.14
C LEU A 35 2.01 2.87 -6.87
N GLY A 36 3.30 3.22 -6.87
CA GLY A 36 3.85 4.37 -7.59
C GLY A 36 3.72 4.30 -9.11
N THR A 37 3.49 3.11 -9.68
CA THR A 37 3.17 2.98 -11.12
C THR A 37 1.69 3.20 -11.42
N PHE A 38 0.85 3.23 -10.38
CA PHE A 38 -0.60 3.35 -10.50
C PHE A 38 -1.11 4.71 -9.99
N CYS A 39 -0.48 5.29 -8.96
CA CYS A 39 -0.87 6.57 -8.40
C CYS A 39 0.33 7.36 -7.84
N ASP A 40 0.16 8.67 -7.69
CA ASP A 40 1.15 9.55 -7.06
C ASP A 40 1.18 9.32 -5.54
N ILE A 41 2.35 8.94 -5.04
CA ILE A 41 2.57 8.73 -3.61
C ILE A 41 3.10 10.01 -2.97
N LYS A 42 2.31 10.61 -2.06
CA LYS A 42 2.82 11.67 -1.19
C LYS A 42 3.85 11.08 -0.22
N LYS A 43 5.07 11.64 -0.23
CA LYS A 43 6.10 11.33 0.77
C LYS A 43 5.79 12.13 2.05
N ASN A 44 5.58 11.42 3.15
CA ASN A 44 5.73 12.02 4.47
C ASN A 44 7.17 11.80 4.93
N ASN A 45 7.91 12.89 5.11
CA ASN A 45 9.20 12.88 5.79
C ASN A 45 8.89 12.85 7.29
N LEU A 46 8.86 11.65 7.88
CA LEU A 46 9.01 11.46 9.32
C LEU A 46 10.50 11.29 9.63
#